data_AF-A0A843KE33-F1
#
_entry.id   AF-A0A843KE33-F1
#
_cell.length_a   1.000
_cell.length_b   1.000
_cell.length_c   1.000
_cell.angle_alpha   90.00
_cell.angle_beta   90.00
_cell.angle_gamma   90.00
#
_symmetry.space_group_name_H-M   'P 1'
#
loop_
_entity.id
_entity.type
_entity.pdbx_description
1 polymer ?
#
loop_
_entity_poly.entity_id
_entity_poly.type
_entity_poly.pdbx_seq_one_letter_code
_entity_poly.pdbx_strand_id
1 'polypeptide(L)'
;MPAAGFSAAIAVLFKENIHSDADWERLSVVFRDLYGYAIVPEAVYCDGCLEPDENNPRRLGTNRCPIRDCVLEKGITHCGKCDIFPCDLMERHLATIETVVAKAREVLTPEEFRDFVEPYLIRGLPHSD
;
A
#
# COMPACT_ATOMS: atom_id res chain seq x y z
N MET A 1 -2.03 26.24 5.47
CA MET A 1 -2.83 25.74 4.34
C MET A 1 -2.34 24.33 4.03
N PRO A 2 -2.98 23.25 4.49
CA PRO A 2 -2.53 21.91 4.15
C PRO A 2 -2.90 21.64 2.69
N ALA A 3 -1.92 21.19 1.90
CA ALA A 3 -2.08 20.96 0.47
C ALA A 3 -3.19 19.94 0.20
N ALA A 4 -4.16 20.36 -0.60
CA ALA A 4 -5.25 19.52 -1.08
C ALA A 4 -4.72 18.40 -1.97
N GLY A 5 -5.14 17.18 -1.66
CA GLY A 5 -5.46 16.19 -2.69
C GLY A 5 -4.28 15.47 -3.32
N PHE A 6 -3.62 14.59 -2.57
CA PHE A 6 -3.30 13.27 -3.13
C PHE A 6 -3.15 12.23 -2.02
N SER A 7 -4.23 11.50 -1.77
CA SER A 7 -4.40 10.58 -0.65
C SER A 7 -3.24 9.58 -0.51
N ALA A 8 -2.64 9.62 0.66
CA ALA A 8 -1.71 8.66 1.25
C ALA A 8 -2.24 7.20 1.32
N ALA A 9 -3.42 6.92 0.78
CA ALA A 9 -4.05 5.60 0.77
C ALA A 9 -3.31 4.50 0.00
N ILE A 10 -2.42 4.85 -0.94
CA ILE A 10 -1.57 3.82 -1.57
C ILE A 10 -0.37 3.47 -0.69
N ALA A 11 -0.03 4.34 0.25
CA ALA A 11 1.16 4.25 1.09
C ALA A 11 0.78 4.18 2.57
N VAL A 12 -0.32 3.52 2.93
CA VAL A 12 -0.78 3.42 4.33
C VAL A 12 0.27 2.77 5.22
N LEU A 13 1.07 1.90 4.61
CA LEU A 13 2.17 1.20 5.25
C LEU A 13 3.47 1.99 5.22
N PHE A 14 3.51 3.17 4.59
CA PHE A 14 4.70 4.00 4.64
C PHE A 14 4.81 4.58 6.04
N LYS A 15 5.98 4.38 6.66
CA LYS A 15 6.24 4.71 8.05
C LYS A 15 5.82 6.14 8.44
N GLU A 16 5.97 7.11 7.55
CA GLU A 16 5.61 8.50 7.83
C GLU A 16 4.10 8.75 7.96
N ASN A 17 3.27 7.83 7.46
CA ASN A 17 1.80 7.91 7.56
C ASN A 17 1.24 7.23 8.82
N ILE A 18 2.11 6.76 9.72
CA ILE A 18 1.75 6.01 10.92
C ILE A 18 2.12 6.84 12.13
N HIS A 19 1.11 7.31 12.88
CA HIS A 19 1.28 8.37 13.86
C HIS A 19 1.07 7.90 15.31
N SER A 20 0.59 6.68 15.50
CA SER A 20 0.28 6.12 16.81
C SER A 20 0.38 4.59 16.87
N ASP A 21 0.47 4.04 18.08
CA ASP A 21 0.40 2.59 18.33
C ASP A 21 -0.91 1.98 17.85
N ALA A 22 -2.02 2.74 17.97
CA ALA A 22 -3.31 2.33 17.44
C ALA A 22 -3.29 2.18 15.90
N ASP A 23 -2.54 3.02 15.18
CA ASP A 23 -2.38 2.89 13.73
C ASP A 23 -1.63 1.60 13.37
N TRP A 24 -0.57 1.27 14.13
CA TRP A 24 0.19 0.03 13.96
C TRP A 24 -0.66 -1.21 14.15
N GLU A 25 -1.43 -1.26 15.24
CA GLU A 25 -2.34 -2.37 15.53
C GLU A 25 -3.40 -2.52 14.45
N ARG A 26 -4.02 -1.41 14.05
CA ARG A 26 -5.07 -1.42 13.03
C ARG A 26 -4.51 -1.88 11.68
N LEU A 27 -3.32 -1.43 11.29
CA LEU A 27 -2.69 -1.85 10.05
C LEU A 27 -2.34 -3.34 10.08
N SER A 28 -1.81 -3.86 11.18
CA SER A 28 -1.52 -5.29 11.35
C SER A 28 -2.76 -6.14 11.12
N VAL A 29 -3.88 -5.74 11.72
CA VAL A 29 -5.19 -6.41 11.58
C VAL A 29 -5.67 -6.35 10.13
N VAL A 30 -5.75 -5.16 9.55
CA VAL A 30 -6.22 -4.98 8.17
C VAL A 30 -5.34 -5.74 7.17
N PHE A 31 -4.02 -5.74 7.35
CA PHE A 31 -3.10 -6.43 6.44
C PHE A 31 -3.25 -7.95 6.51
N ARG A 32 -3.44 -8.48 7.72
CA ARG A 32 -3.74 -9.90 7.92
C ARG A 32 -5.07 -10.27 7.28
N ASP A 33 -6.11 -9.47 7.46
CA ASP A 33 -7.44 -9.82 7.00
C ASP A 33 -7.55 -9.69 5.47
N LEU A 34 -7.00 -8.63 4.88
CA LEU A 34 -6.97 -8.40 3.43
C LEU A 34 -6.00 -9.35 2.71
N TYR A 35 -4.75 -9.43 3.15
CA TYR A 35 -3.68 -10.10 2.40
C TYR A 35 -3.26 -11.46 2.99
N GLY A 36 -3.77 -11.85 4.16
CA GLY A 36 -3.41 -13.11 4.82
C GLY A 36 -2.05 -13.11 5.52
N TYR A 37 -1.35 -11.97 5.57
CA TYR A 37 -0.04 -11.86 6.22
C TYR A 37 -0.19 -11.47 7.68
N ALA A 38 0.13 -12.38 8.60
CA ALA A 38 0.23 -12.08 10.02
C ALA A 38 1.55 -11.35 10.31
N ILE A 39 1.52 -10.02 10.27
CA ILE A 39 2.65 -9.14 10.55
C ILE A 39 2.40 -8.47 11.90
N VAL A 40 3.37 -8.48 12.81
CA VAL A 40 3.23 -7.76 14.10
C VAL A 40 3.13 -6.24 13.86
N PRO A 41 2.41 -5.48 14.71
CA PRO A 41 2.21 -4.04 14.56
C PRO A 41 3.52 -3.26 14.29
N GLU A 42 4.60 -3.57 15.00
CA GLU A 42 5.89 -2.89 14.85
C GLU A 42 6.63 -3.25 13.56
N ALA A 43 6.07 -4.13 12.73
CA ALA A 43 6.66 -4.57 11.47
C ALA A 43 5.76 -4.32 10.26
N VAL A 44 4.55 -3.78 10.43
CA VAL A 44 3.57 -3.54 9.34
C VAL A 44 3.83 -2.22 8.60
N TYR A 45 5.11 -1.91 8.33
CA TYR A 45 5.50 -0.78 7.48
C TYR A 45 6.58 -1.13 6.47
N CYS A 46 6.70 -0.25 5.48
CA CYS A 46 7.89 -0.13 4.66
C CYS A 46 8.55 1.25 4.85
N ASP A 47 9.88 1.30 4.69
CA ASP A 47 10.64 2.56 4.74
C ASP A 47 10.57 3.34 3.40
N GLY A 48 9.76 2.89 2.44
CA GLY A 48 9.55 3.58 1.17
C GLY A 48 10.62 3.29 0.11
N CYS A 49 10.23 3.35 -1.16
CA CYS A 49 11.01 2.82 -2.29
C CYS A 49 12.40 3.46 -2.45
N LEU A 50 12.55 4.72 -2.06
CA LEU A 50 13.78 5.50 -2.25
C LEU A 50 14.82 5.30 -1.13
N GLU A 51 14.47 4.65 -0.03
CA GLU A 51 15.41 4.37 1.05
C GLU A 51 16.56 3.47 0.51
N PRO A 52 17.83 3.90 0.62
CA PRO A 52 18.98 3.13 0.15
C PRO A 52 19.12 1.79 0.89
N ASP A 53 19.60 0.77 0.18
CA ASP A 53 19.74 -0.59 0.76
C ASP A 53 20.81 -0.65 1.87
N GLU A 54 21.77 0.28 1.86
CA GLU A 54 22.80 0.46 2.89
C GLU A 54 22.21 0.76 4.27
N ASN A 55 21.03 1.36 4.32
CA ASN A 55 20.31 1.68 5.56
C ASN A 55 19.47 0.50 6.07
N ASN A 56 19.57 -0.67 5.42
CA ASN A 56 18.82 -1.88 5.73
C ASN A 56 17.30 -1.62 5.86
N PRO A 57 16.65 -1.07 4.81
CA PRO A 57 15.26 -0.67 4.85
C PRO A 57 14.33 -1.86 5.02
N ARG A 58 13.29 -1.66 5.81
CA ARG A 58 12.17 -2.57 5.89
C ARG A 58 11.39 -2.55 4.59
N ARG A 59 11.23 -3.75 4.04
CA ARG A 59 10.36 -4.06 2.91
C ARG A 59 9.35 -5.10 3.40
N LEU A 60 8.07 -4.85 3.16
CA LEU A 60 7.00 -5.73 3.64
C LEU A 60 7.08 -7.11 2.98
N GLY A 61 7.11 -8.17 3.79
CA GLY A 61 6.99 -9.55 3.33
C GLY A 61 8.19 -10.12 2.55
N THR A 62 9.26 -9.35 2.33
CA THR A 62 10.43 -9.80 1.55
C THR A 62 11.64 -8.93 1.87
N ASN A 63 12.87 -9.44 1.72
CA ASN A 63 14.09 -8.62 1.77
C ASN A 63 14.38 -7.90 0.44
N ARG A 64 13.75 -8.34 -0.67
CA ARG A 64 13.86 -7.71 -1.98
C ARG A 64 12.48 -7.50 -2.57
N CYS A 65 12.07 -6.24 -2.67
CA CYS A 65 10.77 -5.86 -3.19
C CYS A 65 10.86 -5.58 -4.69
N PRO A 66 10.32 -6.44 -5.57
CA PRO A 66 10.39 -6.22 -7.03
C PRO A 66 9.63 -4.97 -7.48
N ILE A 67 8.66 -4.51 -6.68
CA ILE A 67 7.97 -3.23 -6.90
C ILE A 67 8.92 -2.05 -6.72
N ARG A 68 9.91 -2.15 -5.82
CA ARG A 68 10.94 -1.12 -5.66
C ARG A 68 11.81 -1.03 -6.90
N ASP A 69 12.27 -2.17 -7.41
CA ASP A 69 13.13 -2.21 -8.61
C ASP A 69 12.42 -1.51 -9.77
N CYS A 70 11.13 -1.81 -9.98
CA CYS A 70 10.27 -1.13 -10.94
C CYS A 70 10.15 0.39 -10.68
N VAL A 71 10.00 0.83 -9.43
CA VAL A 71 9.94 2.26 -9.06
C VAL A 71 11.24 2.98 -9.40
N LEU A 72 12.39 2.37 -9.11
CA LEU A 72 13.72 2.92 -9.40
C LEU A 72 13.98 2.98 -10.91
N GLU A 73 13.64 1.92 -11.65
CA GLU A 73 13.75 1.87 -13.11
C GLU A 73 12.88 2.93 -13.79
N LYS A 74 11.67 3.16 -13.27
CA LYS A 74 10.74 4.19 -13.79
C LYS A 74 11.09 5.61 -13.35
N GLY A 75 12.00 5.79 -12.38
CA GLY A 75 12.34 7.11 -11.83
C GLY A 75 11.18 7.80 -11.09
N ILE A 76 10.24 7.04 -10.54
CA ILE A 76 9.13 7.58 -9.72
C ILE A 76 9.45 7.49 -8.23
N THR A 77 8.72 8.22 -7.39
CA THR A 77 9.07 8.30 -5.95
C THR A 77 8.54 7.14 -5.11
N HIS A 78 7.40 6.56 -5.50
CA HIS A 78 6.83 5.38 -4.86
C HIS A 78 5.85 4.70 -5.81
N CYS A 79 5.51 3.44 -5.54
CA CYS A 79 4.62 2.63 -6.39
C CYS A 79 3.25 3.29 -6.62
N GLY A 80 2.72 4.03 -5.64
CA GLY A 80 1.49 4.80 -5.79
C GLY A 80 1.54 6.03 -6.72
N LYS A 81 2.72 6.41 -7.22
CA LYS A 81 2.85 7.38 -8.32
C LYS A 81 2.81 6.72 -9.70
N CYS A 82 2.76 5.39 -9.78
CA CYS A 82 2.59 4.69 -11.05
C CYS A 82 1.21 5.05 -11.62
N ASP A 83 1.21 5.40 -12.89
CA ASP A 83 0.06 5.79 -13.71
C ASP A 83 -0.95 4.64 -13.83
N ILE A 84 -0.45 3.42 -14.01
CA ILE A 84 -1.25 2.20 -14.12
C ILE A 84 -1.43 1.46 -12.79
N PHE A 85 -1.27 2.15 -11.65
CA PHE A 85 -1.44 1.52 -10.34
C PHE A 85 -2.91 1.23 -10.04
N PRO A 86 -3.28 0.09 -9.44
CA PRO A 86 -2.47 -1.11 -9.22
C PRO A 86 -2.31 -1.90 -10.54
N CYS A 87 -1.10 -2.38 -10.82
CA CYS A 87 -0.78 -3.13 -12.05
C CYS A 87 -0.50 -4.61 -11.77
N ASP A 88 -0.35 -5.42 -12.82
CA ASP A 88 -0.06 -6.86 -12.74
C ASP A 88 1.13 -7.21 -11.84
N LEU A 89 2.13 -6.33 -11.72
CA LEU A 89 3.25 -6.55 -10.79
C LEU A 89 2.76 -6.48 -9.33
N MET A 90 1.93 -5.49 -9.00
CA MET A 90 1.35 -5.36 -7.67
C MET A 90 0.45 -6.56 -7.35
N GLU A 91 -0.43 -6.95 -8.28
CA GLU A 91 -1.38 -8.03 -8.05
C GLU A 91 -0.70 -9.39 -7.84
N ARG A 92 0.37 -9.66 -8.59
CA ARG A 92 1.17 -10.90 -8.44
C ARG A 92 1.92 -10.99 -7.11
N HIS A 93 2.25 -9.85 -6.49
CA HIS A 93 3.05 -9.81 -5.27
C HIS A 93 2.25 -9.52 -3.99
N LEU A 94 1.06 -8.93 -4.10
CA LEU A 94 0.19 -8.64 -2.96
C LEU A 94 -1.13 -9.41 -3.04
N ALA A 95 -2.07 -8.94 -3.86
CA ALA A 95 -3.38 -9.54 -4.13
C ALA A 95 -4.05 -8.80 -5.30
N THR A 96 -4.99 -9.46 -5.98
CA THR A 96 -5.79 -8.81 -7.04
C THR A 96 -6.75 -7.77 -6.46
N ILE A 97 -7.13 -6.76 -7.25
CA ILE A 97 -8.12 -5.76 -6.82
C ILE A 97 -9.42 -6.44 -6.38
N GLU A 98 -9.91 -7.43 -7.12
CA GLU A 98 -11.17 -8.12 -6.79
C GLU A 98 -11.10 -8.79 -5.43
N THR A 99 -9.98 -9.44 -5.12
CA THR A 99 -9.76 -10.12 -3.84
C THR A 99 -9.72 -9.12 -2.69
N VAL A 100 -8.99 -8.01 -2.86
CA VAL A 100 -8.89 -6.94 -1.86
C VAL A 100 -10.26 -6.31 -1.62
N VAL A 101 -11.00 -5.98 -2.68
CA VAL A 101 -12.31 -5.36 -2.60
C VAL A 101 -13.33 -6.28 -1.95
N ALA A 102 -13.37 -7.56 -2.33
CA ALA A 102 -14.30 -8.53 -1.76
C ALA A 102 -14.11 -8.65 -0.24
N LYS A 103 -12.87 -8.88 0.20
CA LYS A 103 -12.55 -8.96 1.63
C LYS A 103 -12.80 -7.66 2.36
N ALA A 104 -12.41 -6.53 1.77
CA ALA A 104 -12.61 -5.23 2.41
C ALA A 104 -14.07 -4.90 2.67
N ARG A 105 -14.99 -5.33 1.79
CA ARG A 105 -16.44 -5.17 2.02
C ARG A 105 -16.96 -5.97 3.22
N GLU A 106 -16.28 -7.05 3.58
CA GLU A 106 -16.64 -7.90 4.73
C GLU A 106 -16.03 -7.39 6.03
N VAL A 107 -14.82 -6.83 5.99
CA VAL A 107 -14.03 -6.54 7.21
C VAL A 107 -13.89 -5.06 7.55
N LEU A 108 -14.05 -4.15 6.58
CA LEU A 108 -13.87 -2.71 6.80
C LEU A 108 -15.20 -1.98 7.00
N THR A 109 -15.19 -0.95 7.84
CA THR A 109 -16.29 0.04 7.89
C THR A 109 -16.35 0.84 6.58
N PRO A 110 -17.47 1.54 6.28
CA PRO A 110 -17.57 2.38 5.08
C PRO A 110 -16.52 3.50 5.01
N GLU A 111 -16.12 4.05 6.16
CA GLU A 111 -15.05 5.06 6.25
C GLU A 111 -13.70 4.43 5.92
N GLU A 112 -13.40 3.28 6.50
CA GLU A 112 -12.16 2.55 6.21
C GLU A 112 -12.10 2.05 4.77
N PHE A 113 -13.21 1.60 4.18
CA PHE A 113 -13.24 1.23 2.77
C PHE A 113 -12.87 2.41 1.87
N ARG A 114 -13.39 3.60 2.19
CA ARG A 114 -13.06 4.84 1.48
C ARG A 114 -11.58 5.19 1.61
N ASP A 115 -11.02 5.03 2.80
CA ASP A 115 -9.63 5.41 3.05
C ASP A 115 -8.62 4.38 2.53
N PHE A 116 -8.93 3.08 2.61
CA PHE A 116 -8.00 1.99 2.31
C PHE A 116 -8.20 1.33 0.95
N VAL A 117 -9.35 1.48 0.30
CA VAL A 117 -9.70 0.70 -0.91
C VAL A 117 -10.05 1.58 -2.10
N GLU A 118 -10.87 2.62 -1.93
CA GLU A 118 -11.26 3.49 -3.05
C GLU A 118 -10.08 4.07 -3.83
N PRO A 119 -8.94 4.44 -3.21
CA PRO A 119 -7.80 4.98 -3.95
C PRO A 119 -7.10 3.97 -4.87
N TYR A 120 -7.30 2.66 -4.63
CA TYR A 120 -6.92 1.59 -5.56
C TYR A 120 -7.90 1.49 -6.73
N LEU A 121 -9.20 1.68 -6.46
CA LEU A 121 -10.27 1.60 -7.46
C LEU A 121 -10.24 2.75 -8.48
N ILE A 122 -10.00 3.98 -8.03
CA ILE A 122 -10.04 5.19 -8.88
C ILE A 122 -9.00 5.13 -10.00
N ARG A 123 -7.90 4.40 -9.80
CA ARG A 123 -6.84 4.24 -10.81
C ARG A 123 -6.86 2.89 -11.55
N GLY A 124 -7.51 1.87 -10.99
CA GLY A 124 -7.72 0.57 -11.65
C GLY A 124 -8.86 0.59 -12.69
N LEU A 125 -9.61 1.68 -12.80
CA LEU A 125 -10.55 1.87 -13.90
C LEU A 125 -9.77 2.10 -15.21
N PRO A 126 -10.08 1.37 -16.29
CA PRO A 126 -9.48 1.66 -17.59
C PRO A 126 -9.73 3.14 -17.89
N HIS A 127 -8.66 3.87 -18.17
CA HIS A 127 -8.79 5.21 -18.74
C HIS A 127 -9.60 5.01 -20.02
N SER A 128 -10.85 5.45 -20.01
CA SER A 128 -11.66 5.44 -21.22
C SER A 128 -10.95 6.37 -22.19
N ASP A 129 -10.55 5.82 -23.34
CA ASP A 129 -9.92 6.55 -24.45
C ASP A 129 -10.69 7.83 -24.83
#